data_AF-A0A536RR19-F1
#
_entry.id   AF-A0A536RR19-F1
#
_cell.length_a   1.000
_cell.length_b   1.000
_cell.length_c   1.000
_cell.angle_alpha   90.00
_cell.angle_beta   90.00
_cell.angle_gamma   90.00
#
_symmetry.space_group_name_H-M   'P 1'
#
loop_
_entity.id
_entity.type
_entity.pdbx_description
1 polymer ?
#
loop_
_entity_poly.entity_id
_entity_poly.type
_entity_poly.pdbx_seq_one_letter_code
_entity_poly.pdbx_strand_id
1 'polypeptide(L)'
;MRSIRVLPVASLLLIGLYFVFRAIAAQCNGAACDVYIPVSLLIPIAILLMVAITGVFATAAARGNKVWFAVLLTSTFIGVAGPIVALLVLRDRPDAFVATATVLELIVPVAALGYSVSAQSQ
;
A
#
# COMPACT_ATOMS: atom_id res chain seq x y z
N MET A 1 16.85 -10.72 6.82
CA MET A 1 17.09 -9.50 5.98
C MET A 1 16.44 -9.58 4.60
N ARG A 2 16.50 -10.71 3.87
CA ARG A 2 15.89 -10.85 2.53
C ARG A 2 14.39 -10.50 2.49
N SER A 3 13.58 -10.97 3.45
CA SER A 3 12.14 -10.65 3.49
C SER A 3 11.81 -9.17 3.68
N ILE A 4 12.66 -8.39 4.37
CA ILE A 4 12.42 -6.96 4.63
C ILE A 4 12.46 -6.13 3.34
N ARG A 5 13.12 -6.63 2.29
CA ARG A 5 13.15 -5.99 0.95
C ARG A 5 12.09 -6.55 0.01
N VAL A 6 11.86 -7.85 0.08
CA VAL A 6 10.90 -8.51 -0.81
C VAL A 6 9.48 -8.02 -0.54
N LEU A 7 9.10 -7.84 0.73
CA LEU A 7 7.79 -7.35 1.13
C LEU A 7 7.43 -5.95 0.57
N PRO A 8 8.22 -4.89 0.80
CA PRO A 8 7.87 -3.57 0.28
C PRO A 8 7.98 -3.49 -1.23
N VAL A 9 8.91 -4.21 -1.87
CA VAL A 9 8.97 -4.29 -3.34
C VAL A 9 7.73 -4.99 -3.90
N ALA A 10 7.28 -6.08 -3.27
CA ALA A 10 6.06 -6.77 -3.67
C ALA A 10 4.82 -5.89 -3.48
N SER A 11 4.73 -5.13 -2.37
CA SER A 11 3.67 -4.14 -2.15
C SER A 11 3.65 -3.06 -3.22
N LEU A 12 4.81 -2.49 -3.58
CA LEU A 12 4.90 -1.49 -4.66
C LEU A 12 4.51 -2.08 -6.01
N LEU A 13 4.92 -3.32 -6.31
CA LEU A 13 4.51 -4.02 -7.52
C LEU A 13 3.00 -4.23 -7.58
N LEU A 14 2.38 -4.64 -6.48
CA LEU A 14 0.93 -4.80 -6.37
C LEU A 14 0.18 -3.47 -6.59
N ILE A 15 0.66 -2.39 -5.97
CA ILE A 15 0.12 -1.04 -6.18
C ILE A 15 0.28 -0.63 -7.65
N GLY A 16 1.46 -0.81 -8.24
CA GLY A 16 1.69 -0.49 -9.65
C GLY A 16 0.80 -1.29 -10.60
N LEU A 17 0.66 -2.59 -10.35
CA LEU A 17 -0.19 -3.49 -11.13
C LEU A 17 -1.66 -3.06 -11.07
N TYR A 18 -2.13 -2.63 -9.91
CA TYR A 18 -3.47 -2.07 -9.73
C TYR A 18 -3.71 -0.84 -10.62
N PHE A 19 -2.77 0.09 -10.70
CA PHE A 19 -2.89 1.27 -11.57
C PHE A 19 -2.89 0.90 -13.05
N VAL A 20 -2.06 -0.05 -13.45
CA VAL A 20 -2.03 -0.54 -14.84
C VAL A 20 -3.37 -1.14 -15.21
N PHE A 21 -3.94 -2.02 -14.38
CA PHE A 21 -5.26 -2.59 -14.63
C PHE A 21 -6.35 -1.52 -14.67
N ARG A 22 -6.31 -0.53 -13.78
CA ARG A 22 -7.27 0.57 -13.78
C ARG A 22 -7.16 1.43 -15.04
N ALA A 23 -5.96 1.70 -15.52
CA ALA A 23 -5.74 2.44 -16.76
C ALA A 23 -6.26 1.68 -17.98
N ILE A 24 -6.07 0.36 -18.02
CA ILE A 24 -6.61 -0.51 -19.08
C ILE A 24 -8.14 -0.52 -19.03
N ALA A 25 -8.73 -0.65 -17.84
CA ALA A 25 -10.18 -0.64 -17.66
C ALA A 25 -10.80 0.71 -18.06
N ALA A 26 -10.13 1.84 -17.82
CA ALA A 26 -10.58 3.17 -18.22
C ALA A 26 -10.60 3.36 -19.76
N GLN A 27 -9.88 2.52 -20.51
CA GLN A 27 -9.84 2.56 -21.98
C GLN A 27 -10.70 1.48 -22.64
N CYS A 28 -11.28 0.55 -21.87
CA CYS A 28 -12.18 -0.46 -22.41
C CYS A 28 -13.64 0.02 -22.38
N ASN A 29 -14.30 -0.10 -23.54
CA ASN A 29 -15.74 0.12 -23.68
C ASN A 29 -16.39 -1.21 -24.08
N GLY A 30 -17.26 -1.79 -23.23
CA GLY A 30 -18.03 -3.01 -23.53
C GLY A 30 -17.93 -4.12 -22.47
N ALA A 31 -18.53 -5.28 -22.74
CA ALA A 31 -18.68 -6.42 -21.81
C ALA A 31 -17.35 -7.03 -21.29
N ALA A 32 -16.21 -6.69 -21.91
CA ALA A 32 -14.88 -7.04 -21.39
C ALA A 32 -14.54 -6.29 -20.08
N CYS A 33 -15.22 -5.18 -19.77
CA CYS A 33 -15.07 -4.45 -18.51
C CYS A 33 -15.74 -5.13 -17.31
N ASP A 34 -16.73 -6.01 -17.52
CA ASP A 34 -17.45 -6.66 -16.41
C ASP A 34 -16.57 -7.58 -15.58
N VAL A 35 -15.51 -8.16 -16.18
CA VAL A 35 -14.52 -8.98 -15.48
C VAL A 35 -13.66 -8.14 -14.51
N TYR A 36 -13.53 -6.83 -14.74
CA TYR A 36 -12.74 -5.95 -13.88
C TYR A 36 -13.49 -5.49 -12.63
N ILE A 37 -14.82 -5.58 -12.61
CA ILE A 37 -15.66 -5.18 -11.47
C ILE A 37 -15.38 -6.04 -10.22
N PRO A 38 -15.37 -7.38 -10.26
CA PRO A 38 -15.05 -8.19 -9.08
C PRO A 38 -13.57 -8.08 -8.66
N VAL A 39 -12.67 -7.91 -9.63
CA VAL A 39 -11.22 -7.78 -9.38
C VAL A 39 -10.88 -6.44 -8.73
N SER A 40 -11.59 -5.37 -9.09
CA SER A 40 -11.43 -4.03 -8.50
C SER A 40 -11.78 -3.96 -7.02
N LEU A 41 -12.57 -4.91 -6.50
CA LEU A 41 -12.89 -5.00 -5.07
C LEU A 41 -11.87 -5.84 -4.28
N LEU A 42 -11.31 -6.87 -4.91
CA LEU A 42 -10.38 -7.79 -4.25
C LEU A 42 -8.96 -7.19 -4.13
N ILE A 43 -8.51 -6.47 -5.16
CA ILE A 43 -7.15 -5.91 -5.19
C ILE A 43 -6.92 -4.88 -4.06
N PRO A 44 -7.81 -3.90 -3.78
CA PRO A 44 -7.59 -2.93 -2.71
C PRO A 44 -7.45 -3.59 -1.33
N ILE A 45 -8.25 -4.64 -1.06
CA ILE A 45 -8.16 -5.40 0.19
C ILE A 45 -6.82 -6.14 0.26
N ALA A 46 -6.39 -6.76 -0.85
CA ALA A 46 -5.09 -7.43 -0.91
C ALA A 46 -3.92 -6.45 -0.71
N ILE A 47 -4.00 -5.23 -1.27
CA ILE A 47 -3.01 -4.17 -1.05
C ILE A 47 -2.99 -3.77 0.42
N LEU A 48 -4.14 -3.48 1.03
CA LEU A 48 -4.25 -3.14 2.46
C LEU A 48 -3.61 -4.20 3.36
N LEU A 49 -3.90 -5.49 3.10
CA LEU A 49 -3.30 -6.60 3.85
C LEU A 49 -1.79 -6.65 3.67
N MET A 50 -1.29 -6.53 2.44
CA MET A 50 0.15 -6.54 2.15
C MET A 50 0.87 -5.34 2.76
N VAL A 51 0.25 -4.16 2.75
CA VAL A 51 0.72 -2.94 3.40
C VAL A 51 0.80 -3.15 4.91
N ALA A 52 -0.25 -3.69 5.54
CA ALA A 52 -0.27 -3.99 6.96
C ALA A 52 0.84 -4.99 7.35
N ILE A 53 0.99 -6.09 6.60
CA ILE A 53 2.06 -7.07 6.82
C ILE A 53 3.43 -6.40 6.70
N THR A 54 3.68 -5.65 5.62
CA THR A 54 4.94 -4.95 5.39
C THR A 54 5.27 -3.99 6.53
N GLY A 55 4.29 -3.20 6.98
CA GLY A 55 4.43 -2.25 8.08
C GLY A 55 4.77 -2.93 9.41
N VAL A 56 4.07 -4.01 9.75
CA VAL A 56 4.32 -4.78 10.99
C VAL A 56 5.73 -5.38 10.98
N PHE A 57 6.14 -6.00 9.87
CA PHE A 57 7.47 -6.60 9.75
C PHE A 57 8.58 -5.54 9.80
N ALA A 58 8.41 -4.41 9.10
CA ALA A 58 9.38 -3.33 9.12
C ALA A 58 9.50 -2.72 10.52
N THR A 59 8.38 -2.45 11.18
CA THR A 59 8.35 -1.90 12.54
C THR A 59 8.99 -2.85 13.55
N ALA A 60 8.71 -4.15 13.46
CA ALA A 60 9.35 -5.16 14.29
C ALA A 60 10.87 -5.23 14.08
N ALA A 61 11.32 -5.11 12.84
CA ALA A 61 12.75 -5.08 12.50
C ALA A 61 13.47 -3.82 13.00
N ALA A 62 12.75 -2.71 13.22
CA ALA A 62 13.31 -1.45 13.67
C ALA A 62 13.32 -1.26 15.20
N ARG A 63 12.91 -2.25 16.01
CA ARG A 63 12.89 -2.13 17.48
C ARG A 63 14.21 -1.66 18.12
N GLY A 64 15.35 -1.96 17.48
CA GLY A 64 16.67 -1.51 17.93
C GLY A 64 17.00 -0.05 17.65
N ASN A 65 16.26 0.62 16.76
CA ASN A 65 16.45 2.02 16.38
C ASN A 65 15.18 2.83 16.66
N LYS A 66 15.16 3.57 17.77
CA LYS A 66 13.99 4.31 18.26
C LYS A 66 13.38 5.27 17.22
N VAL A 67 14.22 5.92 16.42
CA VAL A 67 13.78 6.87 15.39
C VAL A 67 13.04 6.14 14.28
N TRP A 68 13.66 5.10 13.72
CA TRP A 68 13.05 4.30 12.66
C TRP A 68 11.83 3.51 13.13
N PHE A 69 11.83 3.05 14.37
CA PHE A 69 10.65 2.42 14.98
C PHE A 69 9.45 3.38 14.98
N ALA A 70 9.64 4.62 15.44
CA ALA A 70 8.58 5.62 15.47
C ALA A 70 8.09 5.95 14.05
N VAL A 71 9.00 6.20 13.11
CA VAL A 71 8.65 6.49 11.71
C VAL A 71 7.84 5.34 11.09
N LEU A 72 8.28 4.09 11.23
CA LEU A 72 7.59 2.94 10.65
C LEU A 72 6.26 2.64 11.33
N LEU A 73 6.18 2.83 12.64
CA LEU A 73 4.93 2.68 13.38
C LEU A 73 3.89 3.70 12.91
N THR A 74 4.26 4.98 12.85
CA THR A 74 3.38 6.06 12.38
C THR A 74 2.97 5.85 10.92
N SER A 75 3.93 5.51 10.05
CA SER A 75 3.66 5.18 8.65
C SER A 75 2.69 4.00 8.52
N THR A 76 2.87 2.93 9.30
CA THR A 76 1.99 1.77 9.31
C THR A 76 0.58 2.15 9.74
N PHE A 77 0.46 2.96 10.79
CA PHE A 77 -0.84 3.44 11.26
C PHE A 77 -1.55 4.28 10.20
N ILE A 78 -0.84 5.24 9.59
CA ILE A 78 -1.39 6.10 8.53
C ILE A 78 -1.78 5.27 7.30
N GLY A 79 -0.93 4.35 6.85
CA GLY A 79 -1.17 3.56 5.64
C GLY A 79 -2.25 2.49 5.78
N VAL A 80 -2.58 2.06 7.01
CA VAL A 80 -3.64 1.07 7.26
C VAL A 80 -4.95 1.71 7.71
N ALA A 81 -4.90 2.64 8.67
CA ALA A 81 -6.09 3.33 9.15
C ALA A 81 -6.55 4.43 8.18
N GLY A 82 -5.63 5.05 7.45
CA GLY A 82 -5.92 6.11 6.49
C GLY A 82 -6.94 5.69 5.43
N PRO A 83 -6.76 4.57 4.72
CA PRO A 83 -7.75 4.09 3.75
C PRO A 83 -9.13 3.85 4.35
N ILE A 84 -9.23 3.40 5.60
CA ILE A 84 -10.51 3.22 6.31
C ILE A 84 -11.20 4.57 6.51
N VAL A 85 -10.46 5.57 7.00
CA VAL A 85 -10.98 6.93 7.20
C VAL A 85 -11.33 7.58 5.85
N ALA A 86 -10.48 7.42 4.85
CA ALA A 86 -10.73 7.92 3.49
C ALA A 86 -12.00 7.31 2.90
N LEU A 87 -12.28 6.03 3.16
CA LEU A 87 -13.51 5.38 2.73
C LEU A 87 -14.75 6.00 3.39
N LEU A 88 -14.67 6.35 4.67
CA LEU A 88 -15.77 7.01 5.39
C LEU A 88 -16.01 8.44 4.88
N VAL A 89 -14.96 9.17 4.51
CA VAL A 89 -15.04 10.57 4.07
C VAL A 89 -15.36 10.71 2.58
N LEU A 90 -14.80 9.84 1.74
CA LEU A 90 -14.86 9.93 0.27
C LEU A 90 -15.80 8.86 -0.33
N ARG A 91 -16.71 8.29 0.47
CA ARG A 91 -17.62 7.22 0.05
C ARG A 91 -18.40 7.56 -1.23
N ASP A 92 -18.80 8.82 -1.38
CA ASP A 92 -19.59 9.31 -2.51
C ASP A 92 -18.73 9.65 -3.74
N ARG A 93 -17.39 9.61 -3.61
CA ARG A 93 -16.42 9.94 -4.66
C ARG A 93 -15.42 8.79 -4.84
N PRO A 94 -15.82 7.70 -5.53
CA PRO A 94 -14.99 6.50 -5.64
C PRO A 94 -13.62 6.78 -6.25
N ASP A 95 -13.53 7.69 -7.23
CA ASP A 95 -12.24 8.02 -7.85
C ASP A 95 -11.27 8.73 -6.90
N ALA A 96 -11.78 9.68 -6.13
CA ALA A 96 -11.01 10.40 -5.13
C ALA A 96 -10.61 9.49 -3.96
N PHE A 97 -11.50 8.59 -3.54
CA PHE A 97 -11.21 7.57 -2.54
C PHE A 97 -10.01 6.72 -2.96
N VAL A 98 -10.06 6.12 -4.15
CA VAL A 98 -8.98 5.23 -4.61
C VAL A 98 -7.64 5.96 -4.69
N ALA A 99 -7.62 7.17 -5.25
CA ALA A 99 -6.40 7.97 -5.33
C ALA A 99 -5.81 8.25 -3.94
N THR A 100 -6.66 8.64 -3.00
CA THR A 100 -6.24 8.95 -1.61
C THR A 100 -5.76 7.71 -0.87
N ALA A 101 -6.51 6.60 -0.96
CA ALA A 101 -6.16 5.32 -0.34
C ALA A 101 -4.81 4.80 -0.85
N THR A 102 -4.57 4.88 -2.16
CA THR A 102 -3.28 4.50 -2.73
C THR A 102 -2.14 5.34 -2.14
N VAL A 103 -2.30 6.67 -2.10
CA VAL A 103 -1.25 7.56 -1.59
C VAL A 103 -0.91 7.21 -0.14
N LEU A 104 -1.92 6.92 0.68
CA LEU A 104 -1.75 6.49 2.07
C LEU A 104 -1.04 5.13 2.17
N GLU A 105 -1.46 4.16 1.35
CA GLU A 105 -0.88 2.82 1.28
C GLU A 105 0.58 2.83 0.81
N LEU A 106 0.97 3.81 -0.01
CA LEU A 106 2.33 3.98 -0.53
C LEU A 106 3.35 4.39 0.55
N ILE A 107 2.89 5.04 1.62
CA ILE A 107 3.73 5.54 2.72
C ILE A 107 4.50 4.38 3.37
N VAL A 108 3.84 3.25 3.60
CA VAL A 108 4.42 2.10 4.32
C VAL A 108 5.56 1.42 3.56
N PRO A 109 5.39 0.97 2.30
CA PRO A 109 6.47 0.33 1.57
C PRO A 109 7.62 1.28 1.28
N VAL A 110 7.36 2.58 1.06
CA VAL A 110 8.41 3.60 0.88
C VAL A 110 9.22 3.78 2.17
N ALA A 111 8.55 3.92 3.32
CA ALA A 111 9.24 4.02 4.61
C ALA A 111 10.03 2.75 4.94
N ALA A 112 9.46 1.57 4.66
CA ALA A 112 10.13 0.28 4.86
C ALA A 112 11.36 0.12 3.95
N LEU A 113 11.29 0.59 2.70
CA LEU A 113 12.45 0.62 1.80
C LEU A 113 13.53 1.57 2.32
N GLY A 114 13.15 2.79 2.73
CA GLY A 114 14.07 3.75 3.33
C GLY A 114 14.82 3.16 4.53
N TYR A 115 14.09 2.47 5.42
CA TYR A 115 14.70 1.75 6.54
C TYR A 115 15.68 0.69 6.05
N SER A 116 15.26 -0.14 5.08
CA SER A 116 16.08 -1.23 4.55
C SER A 116 17.38 -0.78 3.87
N VAL A 117 17.42 0.45 3.36
CA VAL A 117 18.63 1.08 2.80
C VAL A 117 19.49 1.63 3.93
N SER A 118 18.90 2.37 4.88
CA SER A 118 19.64 2.93 6.01
C SER A 118 20.26 1.87 6.94
N ALA A 119 19.58 0.74 7.12
CA ALA A 119 20.06 -0.37 7.92
C ALA A 119 21.22 -1.14 7.26
N GLN A 120 21.53 -0.88 5.98
CA GLN A 120 22.72 -1.43 5.31
C GLN A 120 23.96 -0.54 5.44
N SER A 121 23.78 0.75 5.76
CA SER A 121 24.90 1.68 5.95
C SER A 121 25.50 1.65 7.35
N GLN A 122 24.93 0.86 8.26
CA GLN A 122 25.42 0.60 9.62
C GLN A 122 26.04 -0.78 9.69
#